data_AF-A0AAV0H913-F1
#
_entry.id   AF-A0AAV0H913-F1
#
_cell.length_a   1.000
_cell.length_b   1.000
_cell.length_c   1.000
_cell.angle_alpha   90.00
_cell.angle_beta   90.00
_cell.angle_gamma   90.00
#
_symmetry.space_group_name_H-M   'P 1'
#
loop_
_entity.id
_entity.type
_entity.pdbx_description
1 polymer ?
#
loop_
_entity_poly.entity_id
_entity_poly.type
_entity_poly.pdbx_seq_one_letter_code
_entity_poly.pdbx_strand_id
1 'polypeptide(L)'
;MVTFHILTSLETSNDMYYILYHQFQELMKKQWEVRISLSYRECNKVGDYLANIGHSFRIGFHIIEPPDPGLNFWILYDNLAISQTRLI
;
A
#
# COMPACT_ATOMS: atom_id res chain seq x y z
N MET A 1 18.05 -6.36 13.26
CA MET A 1 16.74 -6.95 13.63
C MET A 1 15.95 -5.87 14.35
N VAL A 2 14.99 -5.25 13.67
CA VAL A 2 14.14 -4.19 14.26
C VAL A 2 12.80 -4.83 14.59
N THR A 3 12.46 -4.85 15.89
CA THR A 3 11.19 -5.40 16.39
C THR A 3 10.17 -4.27 16.47
N PHE A 4 9.05 -4.41 15.75
CA PHE A 4 7.93 -3.47 15.80
C PHE A 4 6.82 -4.03 16.68
N HIS A 5 6.46 -3.30 17.74
CA HIS A 5 5.29 -3.60 18.57
C HIS A 5 4.12 -2.73 18.09
N ILE A 6 3.21 -3.32 17.31
CA ILE A 6 1.94 -2.68 16.98
C ILE A 6 0.97 -3.00 18.12
N LEU A 7 0.64 -1.99 18.93
CA LEU A 7 -0.34 -2.10 20.00
C LEU A 7 -1.75 -2.11 19.37
N THR A 8 -2.31 -3.29 19.15
CA THR A 8 -3.72 -3.43 18.74
C THR A 8 -4.62 -3.37 19.96
N SER A 9 -4.96 -2.15 20.38
CA SER A 9 -6.10 -1.95 21.25
C SER A 9 -7.38 -1.93 20.41
N LEU A 10 -8.34 -2.77 20.84
CA LEU A 10 -9.77 -2.79 20.55
C LEU A 10 -10.26 -3.90 19.62
N GLU A 11 -10.91 -4.84 20.30
CA GLU A 11 -11.80 -5.90 19.84
C GLU A 11 -12.70 -5.48 18.68
N THR A 12 -12.51 -6.10 17.51
CA THR A 12 -13.57 -6.53 16.58
C THR A 12 -12.94 -7.26 15.38
N SER A 13 -13.35 -8.51 15.13
CA SER A 13 -12.89 -9.40 14.04
C SER A 13 -11.37 -9.67 13.97
N ASN A 14 -10.84 -10.31 15.01
CA ASN A 14 -9.41 -10.53 15.24
C ASN A 14 -8.71 -11.41 14.18
N ASP A 15 -9.40 -12.36 13.54
CA ASP A 15 -8.75 -13.41 12.75
C ASP A 15 -8.16 -12.92 11.42
N MET A 16 -8.84 -12.00 10.72
CA MET A 16 -8.36 -11.52 9.41
C MET A 16 -7.10 -10.67 9.55
N TYR A 17 -7.09 -9.73 10.50
CA TYR A 17 -5.90 -8.91 10.78
C TYR A 17 -4.76 -9.76 11.31
N TYR A 18 -5.06 -10.79 12.10
CA TYR A 18 -4.08 -11.77 12.54
C TYR A 18 -3.45 -12.52 11.37
N ILE A 19 -4.24 -13.02 10.43
CA ILE A 19 -3.74 -13.70 9.21
C ILE A 19 -2.86 -12.75 8.39
N LEU A 20 -3.33 -11.52 8.14
CA LEU A 20 -2.57 -10.52 7.39
C LEU A 20 -1.26 -10.16 8.07
N TYR A 21 -1.27 -10.00 9.39
CA TYR A 21 -0.06 -9.73 10.17
C TYR A 21 0.95 -10.86 10.04
N HIS A 22 0.52 -12.12 10.18
CA HIS A 22 1.42 -13.26 10.05
C HIS A 22 1.99 -13.40 8.64
N GLN A 23 1.17 -13.20 7.60
CA GLN A 23 1.65 -13.19 6.21
C GLN A 23 2.67 -12.07 5.97
N PHE A 24 2.41 -10.87 6.52
CA PHE A 24 3.35 -9.76 6.48
C PHE A 24 4.67 -10.10 7.17
N GLN A 25 4.64 -10.73 8.35
CA GLN A 25 5.85 -11.17 9.05
C GLN A 25 6.66 -12.19 8.24
N GLU A 26 6.00 -13.17 7.61
CA GLU A 26 6.68 -14.15 6.74
C GLU A 26 7.32 -13.51 5.52
N LEU A 27 6.66 -12.50 4.95
CA LEU A 27 7.24 -11.66 3.92
C LEU A 27 8.49 -10.96 4.46
N MET A 28 8.41 -10.23 5.57
CA MET A 28 9.55 -9.47 6.13
C MET A 28 10.80 -10.32 6.43
N LYS A 29 10.65 -11.63 6.63
CA LYS A 29 11.77 -12.58 6.84
C LYS A 29 12.54 -12.96 5.59
N LYS A 30 12.02 -12.68 4.38
CA LYS A 30 12.72 -12.98 3.11
C LYS A 30 13.99 -12.11 2.95
N GLN A 31 14.85 -12.48 2.01
CA GLN A 31 16.10 -11.74 1.73
C GLN A 31 15.84 -10.50 0.87
N TRP A 32 15.35 -9.44 1.50
CA TRP A 32 15.14 -8.12 0.91
C TRP A 32 15.43 -7.02 1.93
N GLU A 33 15.93 -5.88 1.47
CA GLU A 33 16.05 -4.68 2.27
C GLU A 33 14.73 -3.91 2.22
N VAL A 34 14.00 -3.88 3.34
CA VAL A 34 12.68 -3.26 3.42
C VAL A 34 12.75 -2.00 4.26
N ARG A 35 12.33 -0.88 3.69
CA ARG A 35 12.10 0.38 4.39
C ARG A 35 10.61 0.70 4.42
N ILE A 36 10.06 0.86 5.61
CA ILE A 36 8.66 1.28 5.80
C ILE A 36 8.67 2.75 6.17
N SER A 37 7.93 3.56 5.42
CA SER A 37 7.76 4.99 5.69
C SER A 37 6.28 5.33 5.69
N LEU A 38 5.89 6.20 6.63
CA LEU A 38 4.58 6.84 6.59
C LEU A 38 4.66 8.05 5.64
N SER A 39 3.71 8.15 4.72
CA SER A 39 3.53 9.32 3.86
C SER A 39 2.10 9.83 3.96
N TYR A 40 1.91 11.12 3.69
CA TYR A 40 0.57 11.67 3.48
C TYR A 40 -0.07 11.02 2.25
N ARG A 41 -1.40 10.94 2.24
CA ARG A 41 -2.16 10.32 1.14
C ARG A 41 -1.92 11.03 -0.19
N GLU A 42 -1.70 12.34 -0.14
CA GLU A 42 -1.43 13.22 -1.28
C GLU A 42 -0.08 12.93 -1.96
N CYS A 43 0.85 12.28 -1.25
CA CYS A 43 2.17 11.87 -1.73
C CYS A 43 2.23 10.38 -2.13
N ASN A 44 1.09 9.68 -2.13
CA ASN A 44 0.98 8.26 -2.51
C ASN A 44 -0.20 8.07 -3.48
N LYS A 45 -0.22 8.89 -4.54
CA LYS A 45 -1.32 8.96 -5.50
C LYS A 45 -1.45 7.68 -6.31
N VAL A 46 -0.34 7.04 -6.67
CA VAL A 46 -0.31 5.77 -7.40
C VAL A 46 -0.94 4.68 -6.55
N GLY A 47 -0.55 4.56 -5.28
CA GLY A 47 -1.12 3.58 -4.36
C GLY A 47 -2.63 3.77 -4.19
N ASP A 48 -3.07 5.02 -4.01
CA ASP A 48 -4.50 5.35 -3.88
C ASP A 48 -5.29 5.04 -5.15
N TYR A 49 -4.76 5.40 -6.32
CA TYR A 49 -5.39 5.13 -7.62
C TYR A 49 -5.53 3.63 -7.89
N LEU A 50 -4.46 2.85 -7.69
CA LEU A 50 -4.47 1.41 -7.87
C LEU A 50 -5.41 0.71 -6.87
N ALA A 51 -5.50 1.19 -5.62
CA ALA A 51 -6.44 0.66 -4.65
C ALA A 51 -7.90 0.93 -5.07
N ASN A 52 -8.21 2.12 -5.58
CA ASN A 52 -9.54 2.48 -6.06
C ASN A 52 -9.95 1.64 -7.29
N ILE A 53 -9.02 1.42 -8.22
CA ILE A 53 -9.22 0.50 -9.34
C ILE A 53 -9.46 -0.93 -8.82
N GLY A 54 -8.58 -1.40 -7.93
CA GLY A 54 -8.64 -2.74 -7.34
C GLY A 54 -9.97 -3.03 -6.64
N HIS A 55 -10.52 -2.05 -5.94
CA HIS A 55 -11.79 -2.16 -5.22
C HIS A 55 -12.97 -2.50 -6.14
N SER A 56 -12.92 -2.10 -7.41
CA SER A 56 -13.97 -2.35 -8.38
C SER A 56 -13.92 -3.77 -8.97
N PHE A 57 -12.83 -4.51 -8.74
CA PHE A 57 -12.66 -5.87 -9.24
C PHE A 57 -13.13 -6.93 -8.26
N ARG A 58 -13.58 -8.07 -8.81
CA ARG A 58 -13.84 -9.28 -8.02
C ARG A 58 -12.53 -9.84 -7.47
N ILE A 59 -12.57 -10.53 -6.35
CA ILE A 59 -11.38 -11.22 -5.81
C ILE A 59 -10.85 -12.21 -6.86
N GLY A 60 -9.55 -12.13 -7.16
CA GLY A 60 -8.90 -12.95 -8.17
C GLY A 60 -7.58 -12.35 -8.65
N PHE A 61 -6.92 -13.05 -9.56
CA PHE A 61 -5.74 -12.54 -10.25
C PHE A 61 -6.17 -11.81 -11.53
N HIS A 62 -5.82 -10.54 -11.64
CA HIS A 62 -6.14 -9.70 -12.78
C HIS A 62 -4.86 -9.15 -13.38
N ILE A 63 -4.71 -9.30 -14.70
CA ILE A 63 -3.65 -8.63 -15.46
C ILE A 63 -4.28 -7.38 -16.05
N ILE A 64 -3.77 -6.23 -15.65
CA ILE A 64 -4.23 -4.92 -16.15
C ILE A 64 -3.15 -4.44 -17.13
N GLU A 65 -3.55 -4.16 -18.37
CA GLU A 65 -2.69 -3.50 -19.35
C GLU A 65 -2.25 -2.12 -18.83
N PRO A 66 -1.08 -1.60 -19.25
CA PRO A 66 -0.45 -0.46 -18.60
C PRO A 66 -1.45 0.69 -18.45
N PRO A 67 -1.58 1.23 -17.23
CA PRO A 67 -2.58 2.25 -16.96
C PRO A 67 -2.24 3.52 -17.74
N ASP A 68 -3.29 4.31 -17.96
CA ASP A 68 -3.37 5.62 -18.60
C ASP A 68 -2.02 6.39 -18.64
N PRO A 69 -1.66 7.10 -19.73
CA PRO A 69 -0.36 7.77 -19.90
C PRO A 69 0.09 8.70 -18.75
N GLY A 70 -0.82 9.08 -17.84
CA GLY A 70 -0.54 9.86 -16.64
C GLY A 70 0.11 9.10 -15.46
N LEU A 71 0.11 7.76 -15.42
CA LEU A 71 0.62 7.04 -14.22
C LEU A 71 2.12 7.25 -14.02
N ASN A 72 2.91 7.27 -15.09
CA ASN A 72 4.36 7.47 -15.01
C ASN A 72 4.75 8.76 -14.29
N PHE A 73 3.95 9.81 -14.48
CA PHE A 73 4.15 11.10 -13.82
C PHE A 73 3.83 11.03 -12.32
N TRP A 74 2.77 10.33 -11.93
CA TRP A 74 2.45 10.10 -10.52
C TRP A 74 3.49 9.21 -9.83
N ILE A 75 4.03 8.19 -10.52
CA ILE A 75 5.13 7.37 -10.01
C ILE A 75 6.35 8.25 -9.69
N LEU A 76 6.70 9.17 -10.59
CA LEU A 76 7.81 10.09 -10.37
C LEU A 76 7.57 10.97 -9.13
N TYR A 77 6.37 11.52 -8.98
CA TYR A 77 6.05 12.39 -7.84
C TYR A 77 5.95 11.67 -6.51
N ASP A 78 5.39 10.46 -6.48
CA ASP A 78 5.34 9.63 -5.29
C ASP A 78 6.77 9.25 -4.84
N ASN A 79 7.65 8.91 -5.78
CA ASN A 79 9.07 8.64 -5.49
C ASN A 79 9.81 9.86 -4.92
N LEU A 80 9.43 11.07 -5.36
CA LEU A 80 9.99 12.33 -4.85
C LEU A 80 9.25 12.87 -3.62
N ALA A 81 8.22 12.15 -3.13
CA ALA A 81 7.34 12.56 -2.04
C ALA A 81 6.71 13.96 -2.22
N ILE A 82 6.43 14.35 -3.47
CA ILE A 82 5.87 15.66 -3.79
C ILE A 82 4.38 15.68 -3.49
N SER A 83 3.95 16.58 -2.59
CA SER A 83 2.54 16.81 -2.30
C SER A 83 1.93 17.81 -3.27
N GLN A 84 0.70 17.55 -3.71
CA GLN A 84 -0.10 18.50 -4.49
C GLN A 84 -1.56 18.42 -4.05
N THR A 85 -2.24 19.56 -4.02
CA THR A 85 -3.66 19.66 -3.71
C THR A 85 -4.48 18.80 -4.67
N ARG A 86 -5.45 18.05 -4.14
CA ARG A 86 -6.47 17.39 -4.97
C ARG A 86 -7.38 18.48 -5.54
N LEU A 87 -7.43 18.60 -6.86
CA LEU A 87 -8.59 19.21 -7.52
C LEU A 87 -9.66 18.11 -7.54
N ILE A 88 -10.56 18.14 -6.56
CA ILE A 88 -11.81 17.39 -6.59
C ILE A 88 -12.80 18.21 -7.42
#